data_AF-A0A957EZY0-F1
#
_entry.id   AF-A0A957EZY0-F1
#
_cell.length_a   1.000
_cell.length_b   1.000
_cell.length_c   1.000
_cell.angle_alpha   90.00
_cell.angle_beta   90.00
_cell.angle_gamma   90.00
#
_symmetry.space_group_name_H-M   'P 1'
#
loop_
_entity.id
_entity.type
_entity.pdbx_description
1 polymer ?
#
loop_
_entity_poly.entity_id
_entity_poly.type
_entity_poly.pdbx_seq_one_letter_code
_entity_poly.pdbx_strand_id
1 'polypeptide(L)'
;MLFAESLSRFLVEVRPEDAPRFRELLADVPHECVAVIGGESLVVNGRTGTPILNLSVEEMEEAWRGHVVGNPYSVISNQYSVNSDEKRSPITDNRLPFTGNRPKVLILHANGTNRDHDAALACTLAGGEPEIVHINQLMAGERRLADYGMLVIPGGFSYGDDLGAGVLWALDLRERFGEELRAFVKDG
;
A
#
# COMPACT_ATOMS: atom_id res chain seq x y z
N MET A 1 14.18 33.88 -9.42
CA MET A 1 12.91 33.13 -9.49
C MET A 1 13.10 31.66 -9.11
N LEU A 2 14.13 30.98 -9.61
CA LEU A 2 14.35 29.54 -9.42
C LEU A 2 14.37 29.10 -7.94
N PHE A 3 14.98 29.88 -7.05
CA PHE A 3 15.11 29.56 -5.61
C PHE A 3 14.19 30.38 -4.71
N ALA A 4 13.16 31.03 -5.26
CA ALA A 4 12.26 31.86 -4.46
C ALA A 4 11.16 31.00 -3.83
N GLU A 5 11.14 30.93 -2.50
CA GLU A 5 10.13 30.24 -1.68
C GLU A 5 8.90 31.13 -1.44
N SER A 6 8.27 31.60 -2.51
CA SER A 6 6.99 32.31 -2.39
C SER A 6 5.86 31.33 -2.13
N LEU A 7 4.92 31.70 -1.27
CA LEU A 7 3.67 30.96 -1.11
C LEU A 7 2.98 30.79 -2.47
N SER A 8 2.42 29.60 -2.72
CA SER A 8 1.53 29.27 -3.85
C SER A 8 2.13 29.38 -5.27
N ARG A 9 3.05 28.48 -5.62
CA ARG A 9 3.35 28.13 -7.03
C ARG A 9 3.13 26.64 -7.24
N PHE A 10 2.35 26.29 -8.25
CA PHE A 10 2.09 24.91 -8.63
C PHE A 10 2.71 24.64 -10.00
N LEU A 11 3.36 23.49 -10.14
CA LEU A 11 3.77 22.94 -11.43
C LEU A 11 2.76 21.87 -11.81
N VAL A 12 2.24 21.96 -13.03
CA VAL A 12 1.30 20.99 -13.58
C VAL A 12 1.89 20.47 -14.88
N GLU A 13 2.01 19.15 -14.99
CA GLU A 13 2.37 18.49 -16.23
C GLU A 13 1.10 18.24 -17.06
N VAL A 14 1.12 18.65 -18.32
CA VAL A 14 0.00 18.51 -19.25
C VAL A 14 0.53 17.91 -20.53
N ARG A 15 -0.17 16.91 -21.07
CA ARG A 15 0.17 16.34 -22.36
C ARG A 15 0.03 17.38 -23.47
N PRO A 16 0.90 17.38 -24.50
CA PRO A 16 0.84 18.38 -25.57
C PRO A 16 -0.55 18.51 -26.23
N GLU A 17 -1.27 17.39 -26.41
CA GLU A 17 -2.61 17.34 -26.97
C GLU A 17 -3.70 17.98 -26.09
N ASP A 18 -3.52 17.97 -24.77
CA ASP A 18 -4.49 18.50 -23.80
C ASP A 18 -4.23 19.97 -23.45
N ALA A 19 -3.07 20.52 -23.85
CA ALA A 19 -2.66 21.88 -23.52
C ALA A 19 -3.67 22.98 -23.92
N PRO A 20 -4.34 22.94 -25.10
CA PRO A 20 -5.36 23.92 -25.45
C PRO A 20 -6.54 23.92 -24.47
N ARG A 21 -7.04 22.72 -24.12
CA ARG A 21 -8.16 22.54 -23.19
C ARG A 21 -7.79 22.99 -21.78
N PHE A 22 -6.57 22.70 -21.33
CA PHE A 22 -6.09 23.14 -20.02
C PHE A 22 -6.06 24.66 -19.89
N ARG A 23 -5.59 25.38 -20.93
CA ARG A 23 -5.57 26.84 -20.95
C ARG A 23 -6.97 27.44 -20.92
N GLU A 24 -7.92 26.81 -21.59
CA GLU A 24 -9.33 27.22 -21.55
C GLU A 24 -9.91 27.06 -20.14
N LEU A 25 -9.64 25.93 -19.48
CA LEU A 25 -10.13 25.66 -18.12
C LEU A 25 -9.54 26.57 -17.05
N LEU A 26 -8.32 27.07 -17.25
CA LEU A 26 -7.62 27.95 -16.31
C LEU A 26 -7.51 29.39 -16.81
N ALA A 27 -8.40 29.82 -17.71
CA ALA A 27 -8.32 31.15 -18.32
C ALA A 27 -8.35 32.31 -17.29
N ASP A 28 -8.96 32.09 -16.12
CA ASP A 28 -9.07 33.05 -15.02
C ASP A 28 -7.92 32.94 -13.99
N VAL A 29 -7.08 31.92 -14.09
CA VAL A 29 -5.93 31.68 -13.19
C VAL A 29 -4.64 32.06 -13.90
N PRO A 30 -3.75 32.91 -13.32
CA PRO A 30 -2.45 33.20 -13.91
C PRO A 30 -1.61 31.93 -14.07
N HIS A 31 -1.31 31.56 -15.32
CA HIS A 31 -0.53 30.37 -15.64
C HIS A 31 0.35 30.58 -16.88
N GLU A 32 1.46 29.86 -16.95
CA GLU A 32 2.40 29.92 -18.08
C GLU A 32 3.07 28.55 -18.27
N CYS A 33 3.42 28.22 -19.53
CA CYS A 33 4.23 27.05 -19.81
C CYS A 33 5.70 27.38 -19.50
N VAL A 34 6.23 26.79 -18.42
CA VAL A 34 7.59 27.10 -17.94
C VAL A 34 8.65 26.08 -18.39
N ALA A 35 8.24 24.90 -18.88
CA ALA A 35 9.14 23.83 -19.28
C ALA A 35 8.44 22.80 -20.20
N VAL A 36 9.24 21.97 -20.87
CA VAL A 36 8.82 20.79 -21.62
C VAL A 36 9.65 19.60 -21.15
N ILE A 37 9.03 18.43 -21.06
CA ILE A 37 9.69 17.19 -20.63
C ILE A 37 10.07 16.38 -21.88
N GLY A 38 11.32 15.93 -21.96
CA GLY A 38 11.78 15.16 -23.11
C GLY A 38 13.21 14.63 -23.07
N GLY A 39 13.91 14.68 -21.93
CA GLY A 39 15.29 14.22 -21.82
C GLY A 39 15.72 13.93 -20.38
N GLU A 40 16.99 13.55 -20.21
CA GLU A 40 17.58 13.12 -18.93
C GLU A 40 18.33 14.25 -18.20
N SER A 41 18.11 15.50 -18.61
CA SER A 41 18.79 16.66 -18.03
C SER A 41 17.82 17.82 -17.81
N LEU A 42 17.99 18.51 -16.69
CA LEU A 42 17.35 19.79 -16.45
C LEU A 42 18.19 20.88 -17.11
N VAL A 43 17.62 21.51 -18.13
CA VAL A 43 18.20 22.68 -18.77
C VAL A 43 17.36 23.90 -18.42
N VAL A 44 17.97 24.86 -17.73
CA VAL A 44 17.34 26.16 -17.45
C VAL A 44 18.00 27.21 -18.33
N ASN A 45 17.20 27.88 -19.16
CA ASN A 45 17.66 28.98 -19.97
C ASN A 45 17.42 30.32 -19.26
N GLY A 46 18.42 31.21 -19.35
CA GLY A 46 18.29 32.59 -18.89
C GLY A 46 17.34 33.39 -19.79
N ARG A 47 17.04 34.63 -19.39
CA ARG A 47 16.15 35.54 -20.14
C ARG A 47 16.59 35.82 -21.59
N THR A 48 17.87 35.62 -21.88
CA THR A 48 18.50 35.80 -23.19
C THR A 48 18.54 34.51 -24.02
N GLY A 49 17.95 33.40 -23.53
CA GLY A 49 17.96 32.10 -24.19
C GLY A 49 19.24 31.29 -23.99
N THR A 50 20.25 31.84 -23.30
CA THR A 50 21.50 31.12 -22.99
C THR A 50 21.29 30.17 -21.81
N PRO A 51 21.76 28.91 -21.87
CA PRO A 51 21.64 27.98 -20.76
C PRO A 51 22.43 28.49 -19.55
N ILE A 52 21.76 28.60 -18.41
CA ILE A 52 22.34 29.00 -17.12
C ILE A 52 22.52 27.81 -16.17
N LEU A 53 21.79 26.71 -16.42
CA LEU A 53 21.93 25.45 -15.72
C LEU A 53 21.74 24.33 -16.72
N ASN A 54 22.62 23.34 -16.67
CA ASN A 54 22.51 22.09 -17.41
C ASN A 54 23.08 20.99 -16.52
N LEU A 55 22.21 20.21 -15.90
CA LEU A 55 22.55 19.13 -14.98
C LEU A 55 21.77 17.89 -15.36
N SER A 56 22.39 16.72 -15.28
CA SER A 56 21.66 15.47 -15.45
C SER A 56 20.70 15.24 -14.27
N VAL A 57 19.61 14.50 -14.51
CA VAL A 57 18.69 14.08 -13.45
C VAL A 57 19.42 13.23 -12.42
N GLU A 58 20.35 12.37 -12.85
CA GLU A 58 21.16 11.53 -11.98
C GLU A 58 22.00 12.34 -10.98
N GLU A 59 22.76 13.33 -11.47
CA GLU A 59 23.57 14.21 -10.60
C GLU A 59 22.71 14.98 -9.59
N MET A 60 21.53 15.44 -10.01
CA MET A 60 20.59 16.12 -9.12
C MET A 60 20.00 15.18 -8.07
N GLU A 61 19.64 13.95 -8.45
CA GLU A 61 19.15 12.94 -7.51
C GLU A 61 20.22 12.56 -6.48
N GLU A 62 21.47 12.37 -6.91
CA GLU A 62 22.59 12.08 -6.02
C GLU A 62 22.81 13.23 -5.02
N ALA A 63 22.84 14.47 -5.52
CA ALA A 63 23.00 15.66 -4.68
C ALA A 63 21.84 15.82 -3.68
N TRP A 64 20.60 15.51 -4.08
CA TRP A 64 19.42 15.64 -3.22
C TRP A 64 19.30 14.53 -2.17
N ARG A 65 19.55 13.27 -2.57
CA ARG A 65 19.51 12.12 -1.64
C ARG A 65 20.66 12.16 -0.63
N GLY A 66 21.77 12.77 -1.03
CA GLY A 66 23.01 12.77 -0.26
C GLY A 66 23.64 11.39 -0.16
N HIS A 67 24.85 11.34 0.38
CA HIS A 67 25.52 10.07 0.71
C HIS A 67 24.96 9.52 2.03
N VAL A 68 23.86 8.77 1.97
CA VAL A 68 23.42 7.97 3.11
C VAL A 68 24.34 6.75 3.21
N VAL A 69 25.40 6.84 4.01
CA VAL A 69 26.20 5.67 4.40
C VAL A 69 25.25 4.69 5.10
N GLY A 70 25.02 3.53 4.46
CA GLY A 70 24.11 2.51 4.97
C GLY A 70 22.65 2.85 4.70
N ASN A 71 22.23 2.88 3.43
CA ASN A 71 20.82 2.91 3.06
C ASN A 71 20.10 1.67 3.66
N PRO A 72 19.24 1.81 4.70
CA PRO A 72 18.52 0.66 5.26
C PRO A 72 17.47 0.09 4.28
N TYR A 73 17.14 0.81 3.20
CA TYR A 73 16.27 0.34 2.12
C TYR A 73 17.00 -0.47 1.03
N SER A 74 18.34 -0.52 1.04
CA SER A 74 19.10 -1.35 0.10
C SER A 74 18.81 -2.85 0.24
N VAL A 75 18.28 -3.27 1.40
CA VAL A 75 17.84 -4.65 1.63
C VAL A 75 16.46 -4.91 0.99
N ILE A 76 15.64 -3.88 0.78
CA ILE A 76 14.27 -4.00 0.26
C ILE A 76 14.27 -4.08 -1.27
N SER A 77 15.19 -3.40 -1.96
CA SER A 77 15.22 -3.37 -3.43
C SER A 77 15.59 -4.70 -4.08
N ASN A 78 16.28 -5.61 -3.37
CA ASN A 78 16.72 -6.89 -3.94
C ASN A 78 15.81 -8.09 -3.65
N GLN A 79 14.70 -7.92 -2.91
CA GLN A 79 13.76 -9.01 -2.65
C GLN A 79 12.45 -8.90 -3.44
N TYR A 80 12.17 -7.76 -4.04
CA TYR A 80 11.04 -7.56 -4.95
C TYR A 80 11.53 -7.33 -6.38
N SER A 81 12.37 -8.23 -6.90
CA SER A 81 12.48 -8.41 -8.35
C SER A 81 11.15 -9.03 -8.82
N VAL A 82 10.17 -8.16 -9.06
CA VAL A 82 8.98 -8.53 -9.81
C VAL A 82 9.47 -8.89 -11.21
N ASN A 83 9.47 -10.17 -11.56
CA ASN A 83 9.64 -10.61 -12.93
C ASN A 83 8.56 -9.91 -13.77
N SER A 84 8.92 -8.84 -14.48
CA SER A 84 8.03 -8.09 -15.36
C SER A 84 7.57 -8.91 -16.58
N ASP A 85 8.11 -10.12 -16.76
CA ASP A 85 7.78 -11.04 -17.85
C ASP A 85 6.65 -12.03 -17.53
N GLU A 86 6.13 -12.08 -16.30
CA GLU A 86 4.86 -12.77 -16.08
C GLU A 86 3.71 -11.89 -16.60
N LYS A 87 3.28 -12.17 -17.83
CA LYS A 87 1.97 -11.77 -18.33
C LYS A 87 0.90 -12.32 -17.39
N ARG A 88 0.59 -11.59 -16.31
CA ARG A 88 -0.63 -11.79 -15.54
C ARG A 88 -1.76 -11.65 -16.54
N SER A 89 -2.46 -12.76 -16.78
CA SER A 89 -3.71 -12.72 -17.54
C SER A 89 -4.58 -11.62 -16.93
N PRO A 90 -5.31 -10.83 -17.74
CA PRO A 90 -6.24 -9.86 -17.20
C PRO A 90 -7.10 -10.58 -16.15
N ILE A 91 -7.34 -9.91 -15.01
CA ILE A 91 -8.26 -10.41 -13.99
C ILE A 91 -9.61 -10.52 -14.70
N THR A 92 -9.88 -11.67 -15.31
CA THR A 92 -11.21 -12.01 -15.79
C THR A 92 -12.03 -12.11 -14.53
N ASP A 93 -13.13 -11.36 -14.49
CA ASP A 93 -14.12 -11.43 -13.43
C ASP A 93 -14.79 -12.82 -13.46
N ASN A 94 -14.06 -13.86 -13.08
CA ASN A 94 -14.54 -15.23 -12.90
C ASN A 94 -15.26 -15.34 -11.54
N ARG A 95 -15.79 -14.23 -11.02
CA ARG A 95 -16.72 -14.24 -9.90
C ARG A 95 -17.95 -15.01 -10.36
N LEU A 96 -17.95 -16.31 -10.07
CA LEU A 96 -19.17 -17.08 -10.11
C LEU A 96 -20.17 -16.33 -9.21
N PRO A 97 -21.37 -15.98 -9.70
CA PRO A 97 -22.38 -15.38 -8.83
C PRO A 97 -22.55 -16.31 -7.63
N PHE A 98 -22.32 -15.79 -6.42
CA PHE A 98 -22.52 -16.55 -5.19
C PHE A 98 -24.03 -16.84 -5.09
N THR A 99 -24.45 -18.04 -5.51
CA THR A 99 -25.85 -18.48 -5.47
C THR A 99 -26.21 -19.18 -4.15
N GLY A 100 -25.33 -19.09 -3.14
CA GLY A 100 -25.48 -19.74 -1.83
C GLY A 100 -25.26 -18.79 -0.65
N ASN A 101 -25.34 -19.33 0.56
CA ASN A 101 -25.10 -18.57 1.79
C ASN A 101 -23.62 -18.12 1.85
N ARG A 102 -23.37 -16.87 2.24
CA ARG A 102 -22.00 -16.36 2.37
C ARG A 102 -21.31 -17.01 3.57
N PRO A 103 -20.12 -17.60 3.42
CA PRO A 103 -19.42 -18.21 4.54
C PRO A 103 -18.96 -17.13 5.52
N LYS A 104 -19.23 -17.31 6.81
CA LYS A 104 -18.72 -16.43 7.86
C LYS A 104 -17.22 -16.63 8.04
N VAL A 105 -16.46 -15.54 8.05
CA VAL A 105 -14.99 -15.57 8.18
C VAL A 105 -14.58 -14.82 9.45
N LEU A 106 -13.93 -15.51 10.38
CA LEU A 106 -13.37 -14.92 11.58
C LEU A 106 -12.02 -14.27 11.26
N ILE A 107 -11.94 -12.95 11.32
CA ILE A 107 -10.66 -12.23 11.26
C ILE A 107 -10.22 -11.98 12.70
N LEU A 108 -9.21 -12.74 13.17
CA LEU A 108 -8.79 -12.66 14.55
C LEU A 108 -7.92 -11.43 14.78
N HIS A 109 -8.37 -10.55 15.66
CA HIS A 109 -7.67 -9.34 16.03
C HIS A 109 -6.94 -9.50 17.38
N ALA A 110 -5.71 -9.00 17.45
CA ALA A 110 -4.96 -8.87 18.69
C ALA A 110 -4.34 -7.47 18.76
N ASN A 111 -4.00 -7.02 19.98
CA ASN A 111 -3.32 -5.74 20.14
C ASN A 111 -2.08 -5.67 19.25
N GLY A 112 -1.96 -4.65 18.43
CA GLY A 112 -0.82 -4.45 17.52
C GLY A 112 -0.95 -5.09 16.13
N THR A 113 -1.99 -5.89 15.86
CA THR A 113 -2.31 -6.25 14.46
C THR A 113 -2.76 -5.00 13.70
N ASN A 114 -2.48 -4.95 12.38
CA ASN A 114 -2.79 -3.77 11.56
C ASN A 114 -3.30 -4.08 10.14
N ARG A 115 -3.48 -5.37 9.82
CA ARG A 115 -4.00 -5.82 8.51
C ARG A 115 -5.37 -6.46 8.58
N ASP A 116 -6.08 -6.29 9.68
CA ASP A 116 -7.42 -6.86 9.90
C ASP A 116 -8.44 -6.36 8.86
N HIS A 117 -8.46 -5.05 8.58
CA HIS A 117 -9.36 -4.45 7.61
C HIS A 117 -9.03 -4.84 6.17
N ASP A 118 -7.75 -4.96 5.82
CA ASP A 118 -7.31 -5.41 4.50
C ASP A 118 -7.74 -6.87 4.26
N ALA A 119 -7.59 -7.73 5.29
CA ALA A 119 -8.04 -9.11 5.26
C ALA A 119 -9.57 -9.22 5.16
N ALA A 120 -10.32 -8.40 5.91
CA ALA A 120 -11.78 -8.35 5.81
C ALA A 120 -12.24 -7.89 4.42
N LEU A 121 -11.62 -6.87 3.85
CA LEU A 121 -11.93 -6.43 2.49
C LEU A 121 -11.66 -7.56 1.47
N ALA A 122 -10.52 -8.23 1.56
CA ALA A 122 -10.19 -9.35 0.67
C ALA A 122 -11.22 -10.49 0.78
N CYS A 123 -11.64 -10.86 1.99
CA CYS A 123 -12.66 -11.89 2.20
C CYS A 123 -14.02 -11.47 1.64
N THR A 124 -14.40 -10.21 1.79
CA THR A 124 -15.65 -9.65 1.22
C THR A 124 -15.62 -9.72 -0.30
N LEU A 125 -14.50 -9.34 -0.93
CA LEU A 125 -14.32 -9.38 -2.38
C LEU A 125 -14.32 -10.81 -2.93
N ALA A 126 -13.94 -11.79 -2.11
CA ALA A 126 -13.99 -13.22 -2.41
C ALA A 126 -15.38 -13.84 -2.16
N GLY A 127 -16.35 -13.10 -1.63
CA GLY A 127 -17.73 -13.55 -1.39
C GLY A 127 -18.02 -14.06 0.03
N GLY A 128 -17.09 -13.92 0.97
CA GLY A 128 -17.30 -14.22 2.39
C GLY A 128 -18.01 -13.10 3.16
N GLU A 129 -18.41 -13.42 4.38
CA GLU A 129 -18.95 -12.48 5.38
C GLU A 129 -17.97 -12.38 6.56
N PRO A 130 -16.95 -11.49 6.48
CA PRO A 130 -15.93 -11.38 7.50
C PRO A 130 -16.39 -10.61 8.73
N GLU A 131 -16.00 -11.08 9.91
CA GLU A 131 -16.18 -10.42 11.19
C GLU A 131 -14.81 -10.27 11.87
N ILE A 132 -14.42 -9.04 12.20
CA ILE A 132 -13.20 -8.77 12.96
C ILE A 132 -13.50 -8.95 14.44
N VAL A 133 -12.84 -9.91 15.08
CA VAL A 133 -13.10 -10.29 16.47
C VAL A 133 -11.81 -10.22 17.25
N HIS A 134 -11.79 -9.41 18.31
CA HIS A 134 -10.64 -9.34 19.20
C HIS A 134 -10.52 -10.66 19.99
N ILE A 135 -9.29 -11.16 20.20
CA ILE A 135 -9.02 -12.41 20.95
C ILE A 135 -9.72 -12.46 22.32
N ASN A 136 -9.78 -11.34 23.05
CA ASN A 136 -10.55 -11.21 24.29
C ASN A 136 -12.05 -11.53 24.17
N GLN A 137 -12.69 -11.25 23.03
CA GLN A 137 -14.10 -11.60 22.81
C GLN A 137 -14.28 -13.13 22.68
N LEU A 138 -13.30 -13.83 22.11
CA LEU A 138 -13.26 -15.29 22.14
C LEU A 138 -13.03 -15.80 23.57
N MET A 139 -12.13 -15.18 24.32
CA MET A 139 -11.87 -15.54 25.73
C MET A 139 -13.10 -15.32 26.63
N ALA A 140 -13.89 -14.28 26.35
CA ALA A 140 -15.12 -13.96 27.06
C ALA A 140 -16.31 -14.84 26.64
N GLY A 141 -16.17 -15.64 25.58
CA GLY A 141 -17.25 -16.47 25.03
C GLY A 141 -18.32 -15.67 24.27
N GLU A 142 -18.07 -14.40 23.94
CA GLU A 142 -18.97 -13.55 23.14
C GLU A 142 -19.08 -14.03 21.69
N ARG A 143 -18.03 -14.70 21.22
CA ARG A 143 -17.93 -15.38 19.93
C ARG A 143 -17.20 -16.70 20.13
N ARG A 144 -17.49 -17.70 19.29
CA ARG A 144 -16.84 -19.02 19.33
C ARG A 144 -16.29 -19.35 17.96
N LEU A 145 -15.14 -20.05 17.91
CA LEU A 145 -14.54 -20.45 16.63
C LEU A 145 -15.52 -21.28 15.78
N ALA A 146 -16.31 -22.14 16.42
CA ALA A 146 -17.30 -23.00 15.77
C ALA A 146 -18.44 -22.26 15.04
N ASP A 147 -18.61 -20.94 15.26
CA ASP A 147 -19.63 -20.14 14.59
C ASP A 147 -19.20 -19.67 13.18
N TYR A 148 -17.95 -19.95 12.79
CA TYR A 148 -17.33 -19.48 11.54
C TYR A 148 -16.90 -20.65 10.66
N GLY A 149 -16.84 -20.43 9.33
CA GLY A 149 -16.36 -21.42 8.37
C GLY A 149 -14.90 -21.24 7.95
N MET A 150 -14.28 -20.13 8.36
CA MET A 150 -12.89 -19.81 8.06
C MET A 150 -12.30 -18.91 9.14
N LEU A 151 -11.02 -19.10 9.46
CA LEU A 151 -10.25 -18.26 10.37
C LEU A 151 -9.10 -17.61 9.61
N VAL A 152 -8.90 -16.31 9.81
CA VAL A 152 -7.77 -15.55 9.30
C VAL A 152 -6.99 -14.97 10.48
N ILE A 153 -5.68 -15.18 10.47
CA ILE A 153 -4.74 -14.56 11.40
C ILE A 153 -4.03 -13.43 10.62
N PRO A 154 -4.52 -12.17 10.70
CA PRO A 154 -3.98 -11.04 9.96
C PRO A 154 -2.58 -10.66 10.43
N GLY A 155 -1.81 -10.03 9.55
CA GLY A 155 -0.48 -9.52 9.87
C GLY A 155 -0.48 -8.25 10.72
N GLY A 156 0.72 -7.85 11.14
CA GLY A 156 0.99 -6.64 11.90
C GLY A 156 2.13 -6.85 12.89
N PHE A 157 2.11 -6.08 13.98
CA PHE A 157 3.09 -6.11 15.06
C PHE A 157 2.38 -6.56 16.34
N SER A 158 1.83 -7.79 16.33
CA SER A 158 1.06 -8.30 17.46
C SER A 158 1.87 -8.21 18.75
N TYR A 159 1.31 -7.54 19.76
CA TYR A 159 1.97 -7.22 21.02
C TYR A 159 3.30 -6.48 20.87
N GLY A 160 3.40 -5.59 19.86
CA GLY A 160 4.58 -4.76 19.61
C GLY A 160 5.82 -5.54 19.13
N ASP A 161 5.68 -6.84 18.84
CA ASP A 161 6.80 -7.77 18.63
C ASP A 161 7.78 -7.82 19.83
N ASP A 162 7.31 -7.48 21.04
CA ASP A 162 8.14 -7.30 22.26
C ASP A 162 9.00 -8.53 22.61
N LEU A 163 8.49 -9.74 22.34
CA LEU A 163 9.18 -11.02 22.58
C LEU A 163 9.60 -11.71 21.27
N GLY A 164 9.60 -10.96 20.16
CA GLY A 164 9.72 -11.47 18.80
C GLY A 164 8.37 -11.52 18.08
N ALA A 165 8.42 -11.32 16.76
CA ALA A 165 7.24 -11.24 15.90
C ALA A 165 6.33 -12.46 16.06
N GLY A 166 5.07 -12.21 16.46
CA GLY A 166 4.04 -13.24 16.61
C GLY A 166 4.21 -14.22 17.78
N VAL A 167 5.30 -14.15 18.57
CA VAL A 167 5.60 -15.15 19.61
C VAL A 167 4.53 -15.18 20.70
N LEU A 168 4.18 -14.02 21.23
CA LEU A 168 3.19 -13.92 22.31
C LEU A 168 1.79 -14.30 21.80
N TRP A 169 1.47 -13.93 20.56
CA TRP A 169 0.17 -14.27 19.97
C TRP A 169 0.02 -15.76 19.69
N ALA A 170 1.07 -16.41 19.18
CA ALA A 170 1.12 -17.86 19.02
C ALA A 170 0.99 -18.59 20.36
N LEU A 171 1.63 -18.07 21.42
CA LEU A 171 1.49 -18.61 22.77
C LEU A 171 0.04 -18.51 23.27
N ASP A 172 -0.59 -17.33 23.16
CA ASP A 172 -2.00 -17.15 23.55
C ASP A 172 -2.93 -18.11 22.80
N LEU A 173 -2.75 -18.26 21.49
CA LEU A 173 -3.54 -19.18 20.67
C LEU A 173 -3.35 -20.63 21.10
N ARG A 174 -2.12 -21.05 21.36
CA ARG A 174 -1.80 -22.42 21.75
C ARG A 174 -2.34 -22.77 23.14
N GLU A 175 -2.09 -21.92 24.12
CA GLU A 175 -2.44 -22.20 25.52
C GLU A 175 -3.94 -22.03 25.79
N ARG A 176 -4.61 -21.08 25.11
CA ARG A 176 -6.02 -20.75 25.39
C ARG A 176 -7.00 -21.43 24.44
N PHE A 177 -6.63 -21.55 23.16
CA PHE A 177 -7.53 -22.02 22.10
C PHE A 177 -7.01 -23.26 21.38
N GLY A 178 -5.96 -23.91 21.88
CA GLY A 178 -5.28 -24.99 21.17
C GLY A 178 -6.19 -26.18 20.82
N GLU A 179 -7.08 -26.58 21.73
CA GLU A 179 -8.06 -27.65 21.45
C GLU A 179 -9.14 -27.20 20.46
N GLU A 180 -9.70 -26.00 20.65
CA GLU A 180 -10.71 -25.43 19.76
C GLU A 180 -10.18 -25.24 18.34
N LEU A 181 -8.95 -24.74 18.18
CA LEU A 181 -8.28 -24.61 16.89
C LEU A 181 -8.05 -25.95 16.22
N ARG A 182 -7.64 -26.98 16.98
CA ARG A 182 -7.46 -28.34 16.44
C ARG A 182 -8.80 -28.93 15.99
N ALA A 183 -9.87 -28.74 16.76
CA ALA A 183 -11.21 -29.16 16.37
C ALA A 183 -11.69 -28.40 15.12
N PHE A 184 -11.53 -27.08 15.11
CA PHE A 184 -11.88 -26.22 13.98
C PHE A 184 -11.20 -26.64 12.66
N VAL A 185 -9.91 -26.97 12.72
CA VAL A 185 -9.16 -27.45 11.54
C VAL A 185 -9.57 -28.86 11.13
N LYS A 186 -10.02 -29.70 12.07
CA LYS A 186 -10.44 -31.08 11.79
C LYS A 186 -11.85 -31.14 11.18
N ASP A 187 -12.73 -30.23 11.59
CA ASP A 187 -14.14 -30.22 11.20
C ASP A 187 -14.42 -29.46 9.89
N GLY A 188 -13.42 -28.74 9.34
CA GLY A 188 -13.46 -28.07 8.04
C GLY A 188 -12.84 -28.89 6.91
#